data_AF-A0ABD3Z536-F1
#
_entry.id   AF-A0ABD3Z536-F1
#
_cell.length_a   1.000
_cell.length_b   1.000
_cell.length_c   1.000
_cell.angle_alpha   90.00
_cell.angle_beta   90.00
_cell.angle_gamma   90.00
#
_symmetry.space_group_name_H-M   'P 1'
#
loop_
_entity.id
_entity.type
_entity.pdbx_description
1 polymer ?
#
loop_
_entity_poly.entity_id
_entity_poly.type
_entity_poly.pdbx_seq_one_letter_code
_entity_poly.pdbx_strand_id
1 'polypeptide(L)'
;MLYGTSELPDIITQPEGRPVFADPDLPRFSIAYTGNIIGVALTTEGDCGLDMELQRATRSFHGGNAHEDYPLSSNEKLWVRNQNDPVEARAQLITLRQSIRKLCGCASDDASLLQLLPGSGRLRATQATLVEALSDAEDVLIWSIAVTPAIERMKIWEFDSQQGWRSLPDVPERANEPAARLMRLTSLPAEKAFTLS
;
A
#
# COMPACT_ATOMS: atom_id res chain seq x y z
N MET A 1 -16.62 -18.90 3.93
CA MET A 1 -17.02 -18.30 2.65
C MET A 1 -17.07 -16.80 2.87
N LEU A 2 -16.14 -16.04 2.26
CA LEU A 2 -16.10 -14.58 2.41
C LEU A 2 -17.20 -14.00 1.51
N TYR A 3 -18.12 -13.21 2.06
CA TYR A 3 -19.28 -12.61 1.36
C TYR A 3 -20.28 -13.56 0.69
N GLY A 4 -20.24 -14.87 0.99
CA GLY A 4 -21.23 -15.82 0.48
C GLY A 4 -21.16 -16.08 -1.03
N THR A 5 -20.05 -15.74 -1.69
CA THR A 5 -19.82 -16.03 -3.12
C THR A 5 -18.98 -17.30 -3.30
N SER A 6 -19.41 -18.18 -4.21
CA SER A 6 -18.69 -19.43 -4.56
C SER A 6 -17.76 -19.26 -5.73
N GLU A 7 -18.01 -18.25 -6.56
CA GLU A 7 -17.27 -17.92 -7.75
C GLU A 7 -16.88 -16.43 -7.70
N LEU A 8 -15.80 -16.09 -8.42
CA LEU A 8 -15.34 -14.71 -8.53
C LEU A 8 -16.40 -13.91 -9.30
N PRO A 9 -16.96 -12.83 -8.73
CA PRO A 9 -17.93 -11.99 -9.43
C PRO A 9 -17.33 -11.31 -10.67
N ASP A 10 -18.19 -10.90 -11.60
CA ASP A 10 -17.75 -10.21 -12.82
C ASP A 10 -16.96 -8.95 -12.49
N ILE A 11 -15.82 -8.78 -13.17
CA ILE A 11 -14.91 -7.64 -13.00
C ILE A 11 -14.96 -6.77 -14.26
N ILE A 12 -15.14 -5.46 -14.06
CA ILE A 12 -15.02 -4.43 -15.09
C ILE A 12 -13.86 -3.49 -14.78
N THR A 13 -13.30 -2.89 -15.83
CA THR A 13 -12.22 -1.90 -15.71
C THR A 13 -12.81 -0.50 -15.90
N GLN A 14 -12.62 0.37 -14.91
CA GLN A 14 -13.01 1.78 -15.00
C GLN A 14 -12.10 2.55 -15.99
N PRO A 15 -12.51 3.72 -16.50
CA PRO A 15 -11.73 4.51 -17.47
C PRO A 15 -10.28 4.79 -17.06
N GLU A 16 -10.05 4.95 -15.76
CA GLU A 16 -8.75 5.17 -15.11
C GLU A 16 -7.90 3.89 -14.98
N GLY A 17 -8.39 2.74 -15.46
CA GLY A 17 -7.71 1.45 -15.43
C GLY A 17 -7.92 0.65 -14.14
N ARG A 18 -8.72 1.16 -13.19
CA ARG A 18 -9.00 0.49 -11.92
C ARG A 18 -10.00 -0.67 -12.12
N PRO A 19 -9.67 -1.91 -11.72
CA PRO A 19 -10.63 -3.00 -11.73
C PRO A 19 -11.60 -2.88 -10.55
N VAL A 20 -12.88 -3.14 -10.80
CA VAL A 20 -13.95 -3.18 -9.80
C VAL A 20 -14.92 -4.31 -10.14
N PHE A 21 -15.69 -4.79 -9.14
CA PHE A 21 -16.80 -5.68 -9.45
C PHE A 21 -17.88 -4.91 -10.23
N ALA A 22 -18.53 -5.59 -11.17
CA ALA A 22 -19.60 -5.03 -11.99
C ALA A 22 -20.82 -4.62 -11.13
N ASP A 23 -21.10 -5.41 -10.08
CA ASP A 23 -22.10 -5.09 -9.07
C ASP A 23 -21.53 -4.06 -8.08
N PRO A 24 -22.10 -2.85 -8.01
CA PRO A 24 -21.62 -1.79 -7.11
C PRO A 24 -21.88 -2.07 -5.62
N ASP A 25 -22.74 -3.04 -5.29
CA ASP A 25 -23.03 -3.43 -3.90
C ASP A 25 -22.00 -4.43 -3.36
N LEU A 26 -21.10 -4.94 -4.21
CA LEU A 26 -20.00 -5.80 -3.80
C LEU A 26 -18.82 -5.00 -3.21
N PRO A 27 -18.02 -5.62 -2.31
CA PRO A 27 -16.86 -5.00 -1.69
C PRO A 27 -15.86 -4.41 -2.68
N ARG A 28 -15.20 -3.32 -2.31
CA ARG A 28 -14.09 -2.78 -3.10
C ARG A 28 -12.84 -3.64 -2.90
N PHE A 29 -12.06 -3.78 -3.96
CA PHE A 29 -10.82 -4.55 -3.94
C PHE A 29 -9.68 -3.83 -4.66
N SER A 30 -8.46 -4.32 -4.40
CA SER A 30 -7.26 -3.93 -5.12
C SER A 30 -6.36 -5.15 -5.32
N ILE A 31 -5.65 -5.17 -6.44
CA ILE A 31 -4.74 -6.25 -6.81
C ILE A 31 -3.33 -5.72 -7.04
N ALA A 32 -2.35 -6.54 -6.68
CA ALA A 32 -0.95 -6.29 -6.97
C ALA A 32 -0.26 -7.63 -7.26
N TYR A 33 0.82 -7.59 -8.03
CA TYR A 33 1.64 -8.76 -8.27
C TYR A 33 3.11 -8.36 -8.37
N THR A 34 3.98 -9.26 -7.92
CA THR A 34 5.42 -9.10 -8.05
C THR A 34 6.05 -10.49 -8.08
N GLY A 35 6.94 -10.74 -9.05
CA GLY A 35 7.44 -12.09 -9.31
C GLY A 35 6.29 -13.10 -9.52
N ASN A 36 6.24 -14.13 -8.70
CA ASN A 36 5.21 -15.18 -8.68
C ASN A 36 4.16 -14.98 -7.57
N ILE A 37 4.16 -13.83 -6.88
CA ILE A 37 3.26 -13.53 -5.78
C ILE A 37 2.14 -12.62 -6.30
N ILE A 38 0.89 -12.98 -6.00
CA ILE A 38 -0.30 -12.17 -6.24
C ILE A 38 -0.88 -11.79 -4.88
N GLY A 39 -1.17 -10.51 -4.69
CA GLY A 39 -1.89 -10.01 -3.54
C GLY A 39 -3.26 -9.48 -3.95
N VAL A 40 -4.22 -9.70 -3.06
CA VAL A 40 -5.58 -9.17 -3.17
C VAL A 40 -5.93 -8.50 -1.84
N ALA A 41 -6.30 -7.22 -1.90
CA ALA A 41 -6.91 -6.51 -0.79
C ALA A 41 -8.41 -6.40 -1.04
N LEU A 42 -9.20 -6.64 -0.01
CA LEU A 42 -10.66 -6.52 -0.01
C LEU A 42 -11.03 -5.65 1.20
N THR A 43 -11.91 -4.67 1.00
CA THR A 43 -12.43 -3.83 2.08
C THR A 43 -13.95 -3.92 2.17
N THR A 44 -14.46 -4.00 3.40
CA THR A 44 -15.90 -3.97 3.67
C THR A 44 -16.49 -2.57 3.56
N GLU A 45 -15.66 -1.55 3.75
CA GLU A 45 -16.05 -0.14 3.72
C GLU A 45 -15.03 0.70 2.95
N GLY A 46 -15.50 1.77 2.33
CA GLY A 46 -14.65 2.70 1.57
C GLY A 46 -13.87 2.04 0.44
N ASP A 47 -12.68 2.55 0.19
CA ASP A 47 -11.79 2.13 -0.87
C ASP A 47 -10.51 1.53 -0.33
N CYS A 48 -9.86 0.68 -1.12
CA CYS A 48 -8.53 0.17 -0.82
C CYS A 48 -7.62 0.19 -2.04
N GLY A 49 -6.32 0.26 -1.78
CA GLY A 49 -5.27 0.13 -2.76
C GLY A 49 -4.16 -0.75 -2.22
N LEU A 50 -3.68 -1.69 -3.02
CA LEU A 50 -2.62 -2.62 -2.66
C LEU A 50 -1.46 -2.47 -3.64
N ASP A 51 -0.24 -2.44 -3.13
CA ASP A 51 0.95 -2.56 -3.96
C ASP A 51 2.01 -3.46 -3.31
N MET A 52 2.86 -4.05 -4.15
CA MET A 52 3.79 -5.11 -3.75
C MET A 52 5.07 -5.04 -4.56
N GLU A 53 6.18 -5.38 -3.92
CA GLU A 53 7.48 -5.35 -4.54
C GLU A 53 8.44 -6.38 -3.93
N LEU A 54 9.23 -7.06 -4.77
CA LEU A 54 10.33 -7.91 -4.30
C LEU A 54 11.53 -7.09 -3.80
N GLN A 55 12.01 -7.48 -2.61
CA GLN A 55 13.25 -7.02 -2.00
C GLN A 55 14.44 -7.18 -2.96
N ARG A 56 15.33 -6.18 -3.01
CA ARG A 56 16.44 -6.13 -3.98
C ARG A 56 17.35 -7.35 -3.94
N ALA A 57 17.55 -7.96 -2.77
CA ALA A 57 18.35 -9.19 -2.63
C ALA A 57 17.82 -10.37 -3.47
N THR A 58 16.54 -10.34 -3.86
CA THR A 58 15.88 -11.35 -4.70
C THR A 58 15.81 -10.97 -6.18
N ARG A 59 16.19 -9.74 -6.55
CA ARG A 59 16.27 -9.30 -7.95
C ARG A 59 17.57 -9.81 -8.56
N SER A 60 17.49 -10.74 -9.52
CA SER A 60 18.63 -11.05 -10.38
C SER A 60 19.17 -9.76 -11.02
N PHE A 61 20.49 -9.67 -11.18
CA PHE A 61 21.34 -8.51 -11.52
C PHE A 61 20.99 -7.67 -12.77
N HIS A 62 19.76 -7.63 -13.27
CA HIS A 62 19.40 -7.12 -14.62
C HIS A 62 18.28 -6.07 -14.60
N GLY A 63 18.40 -5.06 -13.73
CA GLY A 63 17.56 -3.86 -13.83
C GLY A 63 18.32 -2.66 -13.28
N GLY A 64 18.42 -1.59 -14.07
CA GLY A 64 18.90 -0.30 -13.60
C GLY A 64 18.12 0.15 -12.37
N ASN A 65 18.66 1.10 -11.59
CA ASN A 65 18.04 1.60 -10.37
C ASN A 65 16.76 2.42 -10.69
N ALA A 66 15.71 1.81 -11.25
CA ALA A 66 14.41 2.44 -11.50
C ALA A 66 13.84 3.09 -10.23
N HIS A 67 14.23 2.56 -9.08
CA HIS A 67 14.05 3.23 -7.80
C HIS A 67 14.78 4.56 -7.75
N GLU A 68 16.09 4.63 -7.91
CA GLU A 68 16.84 5.89 -7.77
C GLU A 68 16.29 7.05 -8.62
N ASP A 69 15.75 6.75 -9.80
CA ASP A 69 15.13 7.74 -10.70
C ASP A 69 13.72 8.19 -10.26
N TYR A 70 13.06 7.45 -9.37
CA TYR A 70 11.72 7.80 -8.91
C TYR A 70 11.71 9.13 -8.14
N PRO A 71 10.80 10.06 -8.48
CA PRO A 71 10.85 11.44 -8.01
C PRO A 71 10.33 11.61 -6.58
N LEU A 72 11.16 11.30 -5.59
CA LEU A 72 10.87 11.61 -4.18
C LEU A 72 11.07 13.11 -3.88
N SER A 73 10.22 13.65 -2.99
CA SER A 73 10.39 15.00 -2.43
C SER A 73 11.66 15.11 -1.58
N SER A 74 12.10 16.34 -1.30
CA SER A 74 13.28 16.58 -0.45
C SER A 74 13.12 15.98 0.95
N ASN A 75 11.91 16.03 1.53
CA ASN A 75 11.63 15.46 2.84
C ASN A 75 11.70 13.92 2.82
N GLU A 76 11.12 13.29 1.81
CA GLU A 76 11.20 11.83 1.63
C GLU A 76 12.66 11.39 1.40
N LYS A 77 13.41 12.10 0.54
CA LYS A 77 14.84 11.83 0.30
C LYS A 77 15.67 11.95 1.57
N LEU A 78 15.45 12.98 2.37
CA LEU A 78 16.14 13.16 3.64
C LEU A 78 15.80 12.04 4.62
N TRP A 79 14.52 11.67 4.73
CA TRP A 79 14.09 10.57 5.59
C TRP A 79 14.72 9.24 5.18
N VAL A 80 14.73 8.92 3.87
CA VAL A 80 15.35 7.70 3.32
C VAL A 80 16.83 7.61 3.69
N ARG A 81 17.58 8.72 3.53
CA ARG A 81 19.02 8.76 3.85
C ARG A 81 19.34 8.52 5.32
N ASN A 82 18.38 8.75 6.20
CA ASN A 82 18.52 8.58 7.64
C ASN A 82 18.07 7.19 8.13
N GLN A 83 17.61 6.30 7.24
CA GLN A 83 17.25 4.93 7.61
C GLN A 83 18.48 4.01 7.64
N ASN A 84 18.39 2.93 8.42
CA ASN A 84 19.45 1.91 8.50
C ASN A 84 19.71 1.25 7.14
N ASP A 85 18.64 0.97 6.39
CA ASP A 85 18.69 0.54 4.99
C ASP A 85 17.95 1.56 4.09
N PRO A 86 18.68 2.50 3.48
CA PRO A 86 18.07 3.48 2.57
C PRO A 86 17.47 2.87 1.32
N VAL A 87 17.91 1.70 0.87
CA VAL A 87 17.38 1.06 -0.35
C VAL A 87 16.02 0.46 -0.06
N GLU A 88 15.89 -0.28 1.04
CA GLU A 88 14.63 -0.83 1.51
C GLU A 88 13.62 0.29 1.83
N ALA A 89 14.03 1.29 2.61
CA ALA A 89 13.18 2.42 2.98
C ALA A 89 12.63 3.17 1.75
N ARG A 90 13.45 3.28 0.70
CA ARG A 90 13.07 3.90 -0.57
C ARG A 90 12.04 3.05 -1.31
N ALA A 91 12.26 1.74 -1.41
CA ALA A 91 11.31 0.83 -2.03
C ALA A 91 9.97 0.82 -1.28
N GLN A 92 10.02 0.74 0.05
CA GLN A 92 8.83 0.81 0.92
C GLN A 92 8.01 2.08 0.71
N LEU A 93 8.66 3.25 0.65
CA LEU A 93 7.98 4.50 0.34
C LEU A 93 7.31 4.50 -1.04
N ILE A 94 7.96 3.93 -2.05
CA ILE A 94 7.39 3.85 -3.40
C ILE A 94 6.18 2.94 -3.40
N THR A 95 6.28 1.74 -2.83
CA THR A 95 5.17 0.79 -2.70
C THR A 95 3.99 1.45 -1.98
N LEU A 96 4.27 2.23 -0.92
CA LEU A 96 3.25 2.97 -0.19
C LEU A 96 2.59 4.09 -1.02
N ARG A 97 3.36 4.83 -1.84
CA ARG A 97 2.79 5.80 -2.79
C ARG A 97 1.88 5.11 -3.81
N GLN A 98 2.31 3.97 -4.35
CA GLN A 98 1.53 3.23 -5.34
C GLN A 98 0.23 2.69 -4.75
N SER A 99 0.24 2.18 -3.52
CA SER A 99 -0.98 1.71 -2.87
C SER A 99 -1.99 2.86 -2.67
N ILE A 100 -1.53 4.05 -2.27
CA ILE A 100 -2.39 5.24 -2.15
C ILE A 100 -2.93 5.69 -3.52
N ARG A 101 -2.11 5.64 -4.58
CA ARG A 101 -2.57 5.97 -5.94
C ARG A 101 -3.67 5.05 -6.43
N LYS A 102 -3.50 3.75 -6.22
CA LYS A 102 -4.51 2.74 -6.58
C LYS A 102 -5.82 2.98 -5.82
N LEU A 103 -5.73 3.34 -4.53
CA LEU A 103 -6.91 3.74 -3.75
C LEU A 103 -7.59 4.97 -4.36
N CYS A 104 -6.83 6.00 -4.71
CA CYS A 104 -7.36 7.25 -5.25
C CYS A 104 -7.82 7.16 -6.72
N GLY A 105 -7.60 6.04 -7.41
CA GLY A 105 -7.87 5.90 -8.84
C GLY A 105 -7.03 6.85 -9.70
N CYS A 106 -5.84 7.26 -9.25
CA CYS A 106 -5.02 8.25 -9.93
C CYS A 106 -3.68 7.69 -10.40
N ALA A 107 -3.42 7.83 -11.70
CA ALA A 107 -2.15 7.42 -12.31
C ALA A 107 -1.01 8.45 -12.11
N SER A 108 -1.30 9.66 -11.63
CA SER A 108 -0.32 10.75 -11.54
C SER A 108 0.52 10.69 -10.26
N ASP A 109 1.83 10.90 -10.40
CA ASP A 109 2.79 11.11 -9.29
C ASP A 109 2.97 12.59 -8.92
N ASP A 110 1.96 13.41 -9.16
CA ASP A 110 2.08 14.83 -8.82
C ASP A 110 2.14 15.00 -7.29
N ALA A 111 3.17 15.70 -6.82
CA ALA A 111 3.35 16.07 -5.41
C ALA A 111 2.25 17.04 -4.91
N SER A 112 1.49 17.68 -5.81
CA SER A 112 0.28 18.42 -5.48
C SER A 112 -0.86 17.49 -5.04
N LEU A 113 -0.88 16.24 -5.54
CA LEU A 113 -1.93 15.25 -5.27
C LEU A 113 -1.59 14.37 -4.06
N LEU A 114 -0.31 14.03 -3.89
CA LEU A 114 0.14 13.15 -2.81
C LEU A 114 1.47 13.61 -2.20
N GLN A 115 1.43 13.90 -0.90
CA GLN A 115 2.60 14.19 -0.08
C GLN A 115 2.70 13.20 1.07
N LEU A 116 3.85 12.51 1.18
CA LEU A 116 4.16 11.68 2.33
C LEU A 116 5.08 12.42 3.28
N LEU A 117 4.80 12.29 4.57
CA LEU A 117 5.60 12.85 5.67
C LEU A 117 6.03 11.68 6.56
N PRO A 118 6.96 10.85 6.08
CA PRO A 118 7.28 9.57 6.72
C PRO A 118 7.85 9.73 8.12
N GLY A 119 8.66 10.77 8.36
CA GLY A 119 9.22 11.05 9.68
C GLY A 119 8.19 11.40 10.76
N SER A 120 6.96 11.78 10.40
CA SER A 120 5.87 12.05 11.34
C SER A 120 4.72 11.05 11.28
N GLY A 121 4.82 10.02 10.44
CA GLY A 121 3.74 9.04 10.25
C GLY A 121 2.51 9.64 9.56
N ARG A 122 2.69 10.66 8.70
CA ARG A 122 1.58 11.40 8.08
C ARG A 122 1.59 11.38 6.57
N LEU A 123 0.42 11.63 5.97
CA LEU A 123 0.24 11.87 4.54
C LEU A 123 -0.77 12.99 4.28
N ARG A 124 -0.71 13.56 3.07
CA ARG A 124 -1.78 14.37 2.46
C ARG A 124 -2.13 13.77 1.10
N ALA A 125 -3.39 13.42 0.91
CA ALA A 125 -3.94 13.02 -0.36
C ALA A 125 -5.09 13.98 -0.70
N THR A 126 -5.14 14.50 -1.91
CA THR A 126 -6.21 15.46 -2.31
C THR A 126 -7.47 14.77 -2.80
N GLN A 127 -7.36 13.54 -3.29
CA GLN A 127 -8.44 12.78 -3.90
C GLN A 127 -9.17 11.86 -2.94
N ALA A 128 -8.67 11.71 -1.71
CA ALA A 128 -9.27 10.90 -0.68
C ALA A 128 -9.04 11.53 0.70
N THR A 129 -10.03 11.44 1.57
CA THR A 129 -9.94 11.89 2.96
C THR A 129 -9.83 10.68 3.88
N LEU A 130 -9.25 10.88 5.06
CA LEU A 130 -9.09 9.80 6.05
C LEU A 130 -8.39 8.57 5.44
N VAL A 131 -7.34 8.80 4.67
CA VAL A 131 -6.50 7.71 4.16
C VAL A 131 -5.58 7.25 5.27
N GLU A 132 -5.57 5.95 5.50
CA GLU A 132 -4.54 5.28 6.28
C GLU A 132 -3.80 4.30 5.36
N ALA A 133 -2.47 4.37 5.38
CA ALA A 133 -1.60 3.48 4.63
C ALA A 133 -0.66 2.76 5.57
N LEU A 134 -0.50 1.46 5.36
CA LEU A 134 0.38 0.58 6.10
C LEU A 134 1.27 -0.15 5.11
N SER A 135 2.56 -0.22 5.40
CA SER A 135 3.50 -1.06 4.69
C SER A 135 4.32 -1.89 5.65
N ASP A 136 4.68 -3.10 5.23
CA ASP A 136 5.65 -3.95 5.91
C ASP A 136 6.73 -4.33 4.89
N ALA A 137 7.98 -4.35 5.33
CA ALA A 137 9.09 -4.89 4.57
C ALA A 137 9.51 -6.20 5.22
N GLU A 138 9.20 -7.30 4.55
CA GLU A 138 9.64 -8.64 4.93
C GLU A 138 10.95 -8.97 4.19
N ASP A 139 11.53 -10.15 4.43
CA ASP A 139 12.84 -10.51 3.85
C ASP A 139 12.82 -10.62 2.31
N VAL A 140 11.66 -11.00 1.75
CA VAL A 140 11.48 -11.20 0.31
C VAL A 140 10.54 -10.17 -0.31
N LEU A 141 9.57 -9.68 0.46
CA LEU A 141 8.43 -8.93 -0.04
C LEU A 141 8.28 -7.64 0.75
N ILE A 142 8.13 -6.54 0.03
CA ILE A 142 7.60 -5.29 0.55
C ILE A 142 6.17 -5.20 0.05
N TRP A 143 5.22 -5.00 0.96
CA TRP A 143 3.83 -4.78 0.59
C TRP A 143 3.30 -3.53 1.26
N SER A 144 2.32 -2.88 0.62
CA SER A 144 1.61 -1.74 1.18
C SER A 144 0.14 -1.79 0.85
N ILE A 145 -0.69 -1.49 1.86
CA ILE A 145 -2.13 -1.30 1.72
C ILE A 145 -2.49 0.12 2.13
N ALA A 146 -3.30 0.80 1.32
CA ALA A 146 -3.98 2.02 1.69
C ALA A 146 -5.48 1.75 1.76
N VAL A 147 -6.17 2.35 2.74
CA VAL A 147 -7.63 2.25 2.89
C VAL A 147 -8.25 3.58 3.28
N THR A 148 -9.56 3.71 3.04
CA THR A 148 -10.44 4.71 3.64
C THR A 148 -11.63 4.01 4.32
N PRO A 149 -12.22 4.56 5.40
CA PRO A 149 -11.79 5.76 6.13
C PRO A 149 -10.69 5.52 7.18
N ALA A 150 -10.35 4.28 7.52
CA ALA A 150 -9.21 3.95 8.38
C ALA A 150 -9.00 2.42 8.39
N ILE A 151 -7.82 1.98 8.81
CA ILE A 151 -7.57 0.57 9.11
C ILE A 151 -8.09 0.30 10.52
N GLU A 152 -9.36 -0.10 10.64
CA GLU A 152 -9.90 -0.56 11.93
C GLU A 152 -9.38 -1.97 12.25
N ARG A 153 -9.61 -2.92 11.35
CA ARG A 153 -9.16 -4.31 11.49
C ARG A 153 -8.62 -4.82 10.17
N MET A 154 -7.37 -5.26 10.19
CA MET A 154 -6.74 -5.94 9.06
C MET A 154 -6.51 -7.41 9.39
N LYS A 155 -6.92 -8.29 8.47
CA LYS A 155 -6.59 -9.71 8.53
C LYS A 155 -5.77 -10.08 7.32
N ILE A 156 -4.64 -10.73 7.57
CA ILE A 156 -3.66 -11.09 6.56
C ILE A 156 -3.72 -12.60 6.41
N TRP A 157 -3.82 -13.04 5.17
CA TRP A 157 -3.83 -14.44 4.82
C TRP A 157 -2.80 -14.67 3.73
N GLU A 158 -2.22 -15.85 3.73
CA GLU A 158 -1.47 -16.34 2.59
C GLU A 158 -2.05 -17.66 2.10
N PHE A 159 -1.77 -17.95 0.85
CA PHE A 159 -2.09 -19.22 0.22
C PHE A 159 -0.83 -19.77 -0.42
N ASP A 160 -0.51 -21.03 -0.10
CA ASP A 160 0.47 -21.80 -0.83
C ASP A 160 -0.13 -23.14 -1.28
N SER A 161 0.40 -23.69 -2.38
CA SER A 161 -0.14 -24.91 -2.99
C SER A 161 -0.01 -26.18 -2.12
N GLN A 162 0.83 -26.16 -1.08
CA GLN A 162 1.08 -27.29 -0.19
C GLN A 162 0.24 -27.24 1.08
N GLN A 163 0.15 -26.07 1.73
CA GLN A 163 -0.54 -25.88 3.01
C GLN A 163 -1.93 -25.24 2.86
N GLY A 164 -2.25 -24.71 1.68
CA GLY A 164 -3.50 -23.99 1.43
C GLY A 164 -3.52 -22.63 2.13
N TRP A 165 -4.72 -22.22 2.57
CA TRP A 165 -4.91 -20.93 3.25
C TRP A 165 -4.44 -20.99 4.70
N ARG A 166 -3.62 -20.03 5.12
CA ARG A 166 -3.29 -19.80 6.53
C ARG A 166 -3.41 -18.33 6.90
N SER A 167 -3.86 -18.06 8.12
CA SER A 167 -3.87 -16.71 8.68
C SER A 167 -2.45 -16.36 9.11
N LEU A 168 -2.03 -15.13 8.79
CA LEU A 168 -0.78 -14.56 9.28
C LEU A 168 -1.05 -13.66 10.50
N PRO A 169 0.01 -13.33 11.28
CA PRO A 169 -0.09 -12.39 12.37
C PRO A 169 -0.69 -11.06 11.91
N ASP A 170 -1.57 -10.50 12.72
CA ASP A 170 -2.18 -9.20 12.42
C ASP A 170 -1.23 -8.04 12.78
N VAL A 171 -1.65 -6.80 12.47
CA VAL A 171 -0.77 -5.63 12.54
C VAL A 171 -0.20 -5.39 13.96
N PRO A 172 -0.99 -5.50 15.05
CA PRO A 172 -0.44 -5.43 16.41
C PRO A 172 0.60 -6.52 16.71
N GLU A 173 0.34 -7.76 16.30
CA GLU A 173 1.29 -8.87 16.50
C GLU A 173 2.59 -8.62 15.74
N ARG A 174 2.51 -8.21 14.47
CA ARG A 174 3.66 -7.81 13.66
C ARG A 174 4.43 -6.66 14.27
N ALA A 175 3.77 -5.64 14.81
CA ALA A 175 4.43 -4.50 15.44
C ALA A 175 5.25 -4.86 16.68
N ASN A 176 4.95 -6.00 17.31
CA ASN A 176 5.72 -6.50 18.45
C ASN A 176 6.92 -7.37 18.03
N GLU A 177 7.02 -7.76 16.76
CA GLU A 177 8.16 -8.52 16.24
C GLU A 177 9.39 -7.60 16.11
N PRO A 178 10.53 -7.91 16.75
CA PRO A 178 11.71 -7.04 16.74
C PRO A 178 12.28 -6.77 15.34
N ALA A 179 12.01 -7.65 14.38
CA ALA A 179 12.46 -7.56 12.99
C ALA A 179 11.43 -6.90 12.05
N ALA A 180 10.24 -6.55 12.56
CA ALA A 180 9.22 -5.92 11.74
C ALA A 180 9.65 -4.53 11.29
N ARG A 181 9.44 -4.26 10.02
CA ARG A 181 9.80 -2.99 9.36
C ARG A 181 8.51 -2.27 8.97
N LEU A 182 7.60 -2.14 9.93
CA LEU A 182 6.29 -1.54 9.70
C LEU A 182 6.38 -0.03 9.55
N MET A 183 5.67 0.48 8.55
CA MET A 183 5.47 1.89 8.30
C MET A 183 3.98 2.18 8.22
N ARG A 184 3.49 3.10 9.04
CA ARG A 184 2.09 3.54 9.02
C ARG A 184 1.99 5.04 8.82
N LEU A 185 1.25 5.46 7.80
CA LEU A 185 0.95 6.86 7.50
C LEU A 185 -0.54 7.11 7.60
N THR A 186 -0.92 8.18 8.30
CA THR A 186 -2.32 8.59 8.45
C THR A 186 -2.54 9.97 7.86
N SER A 187 -3.71 10.21 7.26
CA SER A 187 -4.10 11.55 6.81
C SER A 187 -3.95 12.56 7.92
N LEU A 188 -3.44 13.75 7.57
CA LEU A 188 -3.49 14.87 8.50
C LEU A 188 -4.95 15.24 8.79
N PRO A 189 -5.30 15.51 10.06
CA PRO A 189 -6.62 16.03 10.41
C PRO A 189 -6.94 17.29 9.61
N ALA A 190 -8.17 17.40 9.11
CA ALA A 190 -8.64 18.55 8.31
C ALA A 190 -8.44 19.90 9.02
N GLU A 191 -8.37 19.92 10.35
CA GLU A 191 -8.21 21.12 11.16
C GLU A 191 -6.86 21.85 10.97
N LYS A 192 -5.84 21.21 10.38
CA LYS A 192 -4.53 21.85 10.11
C LYS A 192 -4.34 22.34 8.67
N ALA A 193 -5.38 22.30 7.84
CA ALA A 193 -5.30 22.78 6.45
C ALA A 193 -5.48 24.30 6.28
N PHE A 194 -5.83 25.03 7.36
CA PHE A 194 -6.14 26.48 7.30
C PHE A 194 -5.02 27.42 7.78
N THR A 195 -3.82 26.93 8.08
CA THR A 195 -2.67 27.80 8.38
C THR A 195 -1.69 27.76 7.21
N LEU A 196 -1.93 28.61 6.22
CA LEU A 196 -0.96 29.32 5.37
C LEU A 196 -1.75 30.01 4.24
N SER A 197 -2.41 31.11 4.61
CA SER A 197 -2.82 32.19 3.71
C SER A 197 -1.83 33.33 3.81
#